data_AF-A0A396NNL2-F1
#
_entry.id   AF-A0A396NNL2-F1
#
_cell.length_a   1.000
_cell.length_b   1.000
_cell.length_c   1.000
_cell.angle_alpha   90.00
_cell.angle_beta   90.00
_cell.angle_gamma   90.00
#
_symmetry.space_group_name_H-M   'P 1'
#
loop_
_entity.id
_entity.type
_entity.pdbx_description
1 polymer ?
#
loop_
_entity_poly.entity_id
_entity_poly.type
_entity_poly.pdbx_seq_one_letter_code
_entity_poly.pdbx_strand_id
1 'polypeptide(L)'
;MEWTKDEVIKKMEELRDKGFISVPEGMFRKDDGIVGQILEREFGVAENNLHLADLGTYELKGMRKKKNKASTLTLFHQTSTAGLTPNQIFDRFSYEKPSQRDGSLKRKLFTTIYGNKVNSLGFILRGNGDASIDLYYRDEYLATWDLTSGNGKIKQVLLALAETRGTANSKNEEFHFVEAYILSSPKNIYDAIESGAVVMDLCIDQPASDFRKRAPHDRGPHIRIPLRKLTSLFENVEKIM
;
A
#
# COMPACT_ATOMS: atom_id res chain seq x y z
N MET A 1 -4.97 -10.94 19.93
CA MET A 1 -4.98 -9.93 21.00
C MET A 1 -5.86 -8.81 20.50
N GLU A 2 -6.89 -8.42 21.25
CA GLU A 2 -7.81 -7.36 20.85
C GLU A 2 -7.41 -6.08 21.59
N TRP A 3 -7.11 -5.02 20.85
CA TRP A 3 -6.74 -3.73 21.42
C TRP A 3 -7.96 -2.80 21.49
N THR A 4 -8.13 -2.14 22.63
CA THR A 4 -9.08 -1.04 22.78
C THR A 4 -8.52 0.26 22.18
N LYS A 5 -9.40 1.23 21.93
CA LYS A 5 -8.97 2.56 21.45
C LYS A 5 -8.01 3.25 22.43
N ASP A 6 -8.28 3.18 23.73
CA ASP A 6 -7.45 3.81 24.75
C ASP A 6 -6.05 3.19 24.83
N GLU A 7 -5.96 1.86 24.69
CA GLU A 7 -4.67 1.16 24.62
C GLU A 7 -3.89 1.56 23.35
N VAL A 8 -4.57 1.70 22.20
CA VAL A 8 -3.95 2.18 20.97
C VAL A 8 -3.41 3.61 21.14
N ILE A 9 -4.21 4.52 21.70
CA ILE A 9 -3.79 5.92 21.94
C ILE A 9 -2.57 5.95 22.84
N LYS A 10 -2.65 5.28 24.00
CA LYS A 10 -1.55 5.21 24.96
C LYS A 10 -0.28 4.65 24.32
N LYS A 11 -0.40 3.58 23.51
CA LYS A 11 0.75 2.99 22.83
C LYS A 11 1.37 3.91 21.78
N MET A 12 0.55 4.67 21.05
CA MET A 12 1.07 5.67 20.11
C MET A 12 1.80 6.81 20.84
N GLU A 13 1.28 7.26 21.99
CA GLU A 13 1.95 8.26 22.83
C GLU A 13 3.31 7.73 23.36
N GLU A 14 3.36 6.48 23.82
CA GLU A 14 4.62 5.82 24.21
C GLU A 14 5.63 5.80 23.06
N LEU A 15 5.18 5.52 21.83
CA LEU A 15 6.06 5.51 20.64
C LEU A 15 6.55 6.90 20.23
N ARG A 16 5.70 7.92 20.39
CA ARG A 16 6.12 9.32 20.21
C ARG A 16 7.18 9.69 21.23
N ASP A 17 6.98 9.35 22.49
CA ASP A 17 7.89 9.75 23.57
C ASP A 17 9.22 8.97 23.53
N LYS A 18 9.22 7.77 22.92
CA LYS A 18 10.43 6.96 22.64
C LYS A 18 11.39 7.63 21.64
N GLY A 19 10.91 8.57 20.83
CA GLY A 19 11.73 9.27 19.83
C GLY A 19 12.07 8.40 18.62
N PHE A 20 13.30 8.55 18.10
CA PHE A 20 13.77 7.82 16.93
C PHE A 20 14.10 6.36 17.27
N ILE A 21 13.43 5.43 16.59
CA ILE A 21 13.62 3.99 16.71
C ILE A 21 14.49 3.50 15.55
N SER A 22 15.62 2.87 15.86
CA SER A 22 16.51 2.26 14.87
C SER A 22 15.98 0.95 14.31
N VAL A 23 16.35 0.62 13.06
CA VAL A 23 16.11 -0.71 12.49
C VAL A 23 16.83 -1.77 13.34
N PRO A 24 16.13 -2.74 13.94
CA PRO A 24 16.74 -3.77 14.76
C PRO A 24 17.70 -4.66 13.97
N GLU A 25 18.71 -5.19 14.65
CA GLU A 25 19.60 -6.19 14.07
C GLU A 25 18.79 -7.41 13.59
N GLY A 26 19.16 -7.95 12.41
CA GLY A 26 18.45 -9.07 11.77
C GLY A 26 17.14 -8.72 11.07
N MET A 27 16.54 -7.55 11.33
CA MET A 27 15.29 -7.12 10.67
C MET A 27 15.53 -6.44 9.31
N PHE A 28 16.68 -5.79 9.13
CA PHE A 28 16.92 -4.99 7.93
C PHE A 28 16.81 -5.82 6.63
N ARG A 29 15.85 -5.42 5.80
CA ARG A 29 15.74 -5.78 4.39
C ARG A 29 15.75 -4.48 3.59
N LYS A 30 16.31 -4.50 2.38
CA LYS A 30 16.36 -3.32 1.49
C LYS A 30 14.97 -3.06 0.87
N ASP A 31 14.01 -2.73 1.72
CA ASP A 31 12.58 -2.62 1.41
C ASP A 31 11.98 -1.34 2.01
N ASP A 32 11.04 -0.75 1.26
CA ASP A 32 10.29 0.42 1.69
C ASP A 32 9.30 0.07 2.83
N GLY A 33 8.96 -1.21 3.03
CA GLY A 33 8.03 -1.69 4.05
C GLY A 33 8.55 -1.69 5.50
N ILE A 34 9.85 -1.44 5.73
CA ILE A 34 10.48 -1.55 7.07
C ILE A 34 9.81 -0.67 8.15
N VAL A 35 9.21 0.46 7.78
CA VAL A 35 8.47 1.34 8.71
C VAL A 35 7.23 0.66 9.29
N GLY A 36 6.54 -0.17 8.50
CA GLY A 36 5.38 -0.95 8.94
C GLY A 36 5.83 -2.08 9.87
N GLN A 37 6.89 -2.79 9.50
CA GLN A 37 7.45 -3.88 10.31
C GLN A 37 7.94 -3.42 11.68
N ILE A 38 8.51 -2.21 11.77
CA ILE A 38 8.88 -1.61 13.06
C ILE A 38 7.63 -1.31 13.88
N LEU A 39 6.58 -0.74 13.27
CA LEU A 39 5.32 -0.46 13.97
C LEU A 39 4.70 -1.76 14.51
N GLU A 40 4.55 -2.79 13.68
CA GLU A 40 4.04 -4.11 14.07
C GLU A 40 4.82 -4.70 15.24
N ARG A 41 6.16 -4.67 15.17
CA ARG A 41 7.04 -5.13 16.26
C ARG A 41 6.79 -4.36 17.55
N GLU A 42 6.65 -3.04 17.48
CA GLU A 42 6.42 -2.22 18.66
C GLU A 42 5.07 -2.50 19.32
N PHE A 43 4.06 -2.90 18.53
CA PHE A 43 2.76 -3.39 19.00
C PHE A 43 2.77 -4.87 19.41
N GLY A 44 3.90 -5.59 19.25
CA GLY A 44 4.01 -7.01 19.58
C GLY A 44 3.25 -7.92 18.62
N VAL A 45 2.96 -7.44 17.40
CA VAL A 45 2.33 -8.24 16.34
C VAL A 45 3.40 -9.13 15.70
N ALA A 46 3.19 -10.45 15.77
CA ALA A 46 4.04 -11.39 15.04
C ALA A 46 3.76 -11.28 13.54
N GLU A 47 4.83 -11.24 12.72
CA GLU A 47 4.72 -11.26 11.26
C GLU A 47 3.90 -12.49 10.84
N ASN A 48 2.70 -12.28 10.29
CA ASN A 48 1.85 -13.35 9.81
C ASN A 48 1.20 -12.94 8.48
N ASN A 49 0.94 -13.91 7.60
CA ASN A 49 0.37 -13.68 6.28
C ASN A 49 -1.17 -13.78 6.25
N LEU A 50 -1.85 -13.65 7.40
CA LEU A 50 -3.30 -13.84 7.48
C LEU A 50 -4.05 -12.57 7.07
N HIS A 51 -5.27 -12.75 6.54
CA HIS A 51 -6.17 -11.64 6.16
C HIS A 51 -6.99 -11.10 7.35
N LEU A 52 -6.42 -11.13 8.56
CA LEU A 52 -7.06 -10.63 9.78
C LEU A 52 -6.41 -9.31 10.20
N ALA A 53 -7.17 -8.44 10.84
CA ALA A 53 -6.66 -7.20 11.39
C ALA A 53 -5.59 -7.47 12.46
N ASP A 54 -4.50 -6.72 12.40
CA ASP A 54 -3.28 -6.97 13.19
C ASP A 54 -3.52 -6.91 14.71
N LEU A 55 -4.37 -5.99 15.15
CA LEU A 55 -4.70 -5.78 16.57
C LEU A 55 -6.11 -6.29 16.94
N GLY A 56 -6.61 -7.29 16.21
CA GLY A 56 -7.96 -7.84 16.35
C GLY A 56 -8.98 -6.99 15.60
N THR A 57 -9.11 -5.71 15.94
CA THR A 57 -10.04 -4.76 15.29
C THR A 57 -9.35 -3.78 14.35
N TYR A 58 -8.12 -3.37 14.65
CA TYR A 58 -7.35 -2.41 13.84
C TYR A 58 -6.36 -3.11 12.92
N GLU A 59 -6.42 -2.76 11.63
CA GLU A 59 -5.32 -2.96 10.69
C GLU A 59 -4.24 -1.89 10.92
N LEU A 60 -2.98 -2.29 11.07
CA LEU A 60 -1.85 -1.39 11.26
C LEU A 60 -1.31 -0.91 9.91
N LYS A 61 -1.09 0.40 9.80
CA LYS A 61 -0.43 1.00 8.63
C LYS A 61 0.63 2.01 9.06
N GLY A 62 1.90 1.60 9.02
CA GLY A 62 3.04 2.48 9.19
C GLY A 62 3.46 3.16 7.89
N MET A 63 3.66 4.47 7.91
CA MET A 63 4.13 5.22 6.74
C MET A 63 5.18 6.27 7.11
N ARG A 64 6.17 6.47 6.24
CA ARG A 64 7.08 7.61 6.35
C ARG A 64 6.32 8.92 6.08
N LYS A 65 6.45 9.89 6.98
CA LYS A 65 5.96 11.26 6.84
C LYS A 65 6.88 12.02 5.90
N LYS A 66 6.42 12.25 4.66
CA LYS A 66 7.19 12.99 3.66
C LYS A 66 6.88 14.48 3.76
N LYS A 67 7.90 15.31 3.97
CA LYS A 67 7.78 16.77 3.88
C LYS A 67 7.51 17.16 2.41
N ASN A 68 6.48 17.97 2.19
CA ASN A 68 6.13 18.57 0.89
C ASN A 68 5.86 17.58 -0.26
N LYS A 69 5.45 16.34 0.03
CA LYS A 69 5.05 15.37 -0.99
C LYS A 69 3.74 14.71 -0.62
N ALA A 70 2.90 14.46 -1.62
CA ALA A 70 1.71 13.66 -1.44
C ALA A 70 2.09 12.23 -1.04
N SER A 71 1.52 11.75 0.07
CA SER A 71 1.60 10.36 0.50
C SER A 71 0.35 9.61 0.07
N THR A 72 0.53 8.36 -0.34
CA THR A 72 -0.56 7.46 -0.73
C THR A 72 -0.50 6.23 0.15
N LEU A 73 -1.56 6.02 0.93
CA LEU A 73 -1.74 4.85 1.77
C LEU A 73 -2.07 3.65 0.89
N THR A 74 -1.33 2.56 1.04
CA THR A 74 -1.75 1.26 0.52
C THR A 74 -2.75 0.66 1.50
N LEU A 75 -3.97 0.42 1.04
CA LEU A 75 -5.03 -0.19 1.84
C LEU A 75 -4.78 -1.69 1.95
N PHE A 76 -4.62 -2.36 0.81
CA PHE A 76 -4.32 -3.78 0.72
C PHE A 76 -3.80 -4.14 -0.68
N HIS A 77 -3.36 -5.38 -0.82
CA HIS A 77 -2.97 -5.99 -2.10
C HIS A 77 -4.02 -7.02 -2.51
N GLN A 78 -4.35 -7.06 -3.80
CA GLN A 78 -5.31 -8.02 -4.32
C GLN A 78 -4.92 -8.41 -5.75
N THR A 79 -4.87 -9.70 -6.05
CA THR A 79 -4.61 -10.19 -7.42
C THR A 79 -5.91 -10.29 -8.22
N SER A 80 -5.78 -10.38 -9.54
CA SER A 80 -6.92 -10.55 -10.45
C SER A 80 -7.61 -11.89 -10.18
N THR A 81 -8.94 -11.90 -10.18
CA THR A 81 -9.77 -13.09 -10.02
C THR A 81 -10.25 -13.68 -11.35
N ALA A 82 -10.22 -12.90 -12.43
CA ALA A 82 -10.52 -13.36 -13.79
C ALA A 82 -9.70 -12.59 -14.84
N GLY A 83 -9.59 -13.17 -16.04
CA GLY A 83 -8.82 -12.59 -17.15
C GLY A 83 -7.31 -12.79 -17.00
N LEU A 84 -6.53 -11.78 -17.41
CA LEU A 84 -5.07 -11.82 -17.36
C LEU A 84 -4.54 -11.66 -15.92
N THR A 85 -3.55 -12.46 -15.56
CA THR A 85 -2.77 -12.25 -14.33
C THR A 85 -1.92 -10.97 -14.39
N PRO A 86 -1.52 -10.39 -13.25
CA PRO A 86 -0.62 -9.24 -13.23
C PRO A 86 0.69 -9.48 -14.00
N ASN A 87 1.23 -10.70 -13.97
CA ASN A 87 2.43 -11.07 -14.73
C ASN A 87 2.18 -11.11 -16.25
N GLN A 88 1.01 -11.58 -16.70
CA GLN A 88 0.66 -11.51 -18.14
C GLN A 88 0.46 -10.07 -18.61
N ILE A 89 -0.13 -9.21 -17.75
CA ILE A 89 -0.24 -7.76 -18.01
C ILE A 89 1.17 -7.15 -18.07
N PHE A 90 2.05 -7.50 -17.13
CA PHE A 90 3.45 -7.06 -17.15
C PHE A 90 4.15 -7.47 -18.45
N ASP A 91 4.01 -8.72 -18.89
CA ASP A 91 4.68 -9.17 -20.09
C ASP A 91 4.26 -8.38 -21.34
N ARG A 92 2.99 -7.99 -21.42
CA ARG A 92 2.46 -7.21 -22.53
C ARG A 92 2.82 -5.72 -22.48
N PHE A 93 2.84 -5.12 -21.28
CA PHE A 93 2.91 -3.66 -21.12
C PHE A 93 4.17 -3.15 -20.42
N SER A 94 5.10 -4.03 -20.07
CA SER A 94 6.39 -3.62 -19.49
C SER A 94 7.19 -2.74 -20.44
N TYR A 95 7.97 -1.84 -19.86
CA TYR A 95 8.93 -1.00 -20.56
C TYR A 95 10.32 -1.13 -19.93
N GLU A 96 11.37 -0.95 -20.72
CA GLU A 96 12.74 -0.97 -20.20
C GLU A 96 13.17 0.41 -19.71
N LYS A 97 13.70 0.47 -18.49
CA LYS A 97 14.23 1.70 -17.91
C LYS A 97 15.29 1.40 -16.86
N PRO A 98 16.39 2.18 -16.79
CA PRO A 98 17.35 2.07 -15.70
C PRO A 98 16.69 2.21 -14.32
N SER A 99 17.14 1.40 -13.37
CA SER A 99 16.83 1.50 -11.94
C SER A 99 17.33 2.83 -11.38
N GLN A 100 16.49 3.54 -10.62
CA GLN A 100 16.92 4.76 -9.93
C GLN A 100 17.84 4.47 -8.74
N ARG A 101 17.91 3.21 -8.28
CA ARG A 101 18.70 2.81 -7.11
C ARG A 101 20.15 2.49 -7.46
N ASP A 102 20.40 1.92 -8.64
CA ASP A 102 21.71 1.37 -9.02
C ASP A 102 22.05 1.50 -10.52
N GLY A 103 21.19 2.13 -11.32
CA GLY A 103 21.40 2.29 -12.77
C GLY A 103 21.19 1.04 -13.61
N SER A 104 20.98 -0.14 -13.00
CA SER A 104 20.81 -1.39 -13.74
C SER A 104 19.54 -1.37 -14.62
N LEU A 105 19.62 -1.91 -15.84
CA LEU A 105 18.48 -1.95 -16.74
C LEU A 105 17.43 -2.97 -16.25
N LYS A 106 16.17 -2.52 -16.15
CA LYS A 106 15.03 -3.35 -15.74
C LYS A 106 13.89 -3.23 -16.74
N ARG A 107 13.16 -4.33 -16.95
CA ARG A 107 11.76 -4.29 -17.40
C ARG A 107 10.90 -3.86 -16.23
N LYS A 108 9.95 -2.95 -16.46
CA LYS A 108 9.13 -2.33 -15.42
C LYS A 108 7.70 -2.15 -15.89
N LEU A 109 6.76 -2.35 -14.97
CA LEU A 109 5.41 -1.83 -15.04
C LEU A 109 5.10 -1.19 -13.69
N PHE A 110 5.49 0.08 -13.56
CA PHE A 110 5.08 0.95 -12.45
C PHE A 110 4.07 1.95 -12.99
N THR A 111 2.79 1.75 -12.67
CA THR A 111 1.71 2.62 -13.15
C THR A 111 0.56 2.69 -12.15
N THR A 112 0.00 3.89 -11.99
CA THR A 112 -1.23 4.14 -11.26
C THR A 112 -2.40 4.15 -12.24
N ILE A 113 -3.46 3.43 -11.91
CA ILE A 113 -4.65 3.24 -12.72
C ILE A 113 -5.85 3.79 -11.94
N TYR A 114 -6.66 4.60 -12.62
CA TYR A 114 -7.76 5.37 -12.04
C TYR A 114 -9.10 4.86 -12.58
N GLY A 115 -10.20 5.04 -11.84
CA GLY A 115 -11.55 4.80 -12.37
C GLY A 115 -12.10 5.97 -13.19
N ASN A 116 -11.63 7.19 -12.94
CA ASN A 116 -12.19 8.40 -13.55
C ASN A 116 -11.43 8.93 -14.78
N LYS A 117 -10.31 8.29 -15.17
CA LYS A 117 -9.52 8.71 -16.33
C LYS A 117 -8.60 7.61 -16.83
N VAL A 118 -8.36 7.64 -18.13
CA VAL A 118 -7.32 6.83 -18.77
C VAL A 118 -5.94 7.38 -18.38
N ASN A 119 -5.03 6.51 -17.95
CA ASN A 119 -3.65 6.90 -17.64
C ASN A 119 -2.77 6.98 -18.90
N SER A 120 -1.51 7.39 -18.75
CA SER A 120 -0.59 7.56 -19.89
C SER A 120 -0.25 6.27 -20.64
N LEU A 121 -0.48 5.11 -20.03
CA LEU A 121 -0.32 3.80 -20.66
C LEU A 121 -1.61 3.27 -21.28
N GLY A 122 -2.71 4.04 -21.25
CA GLY A 122 -3.98 3.64 -21.82
C GLY A 122 -4.88 2.81 -20.89
N PHE A 123 -4.53 2.65 -19.61
CA PHE A 123 -5.33 1.88 -18.66
C PHE A 123 -6.41 2.70 -17.97
N ILE A 124 -7.55 2.07 -17.66
CA ILE A 124 -8.63 2.61 -16.82
C ILE A 124 -9.30 1.49 -16.02
N LEU A 125 -9.75 1.79 -14.81
CA LEU A 125 -10.61 0.90 -14.01
C LEU A 125 -12.08 1.21 -14.28
N ARG A 126 -12.93 0.20 -14.25
CA ARG A 126 -14.39 0.37 -14.32
C ARG A 126 -15.05 -0.51 -13.26
N GLY A 127 -16.07 0.00 -12.57
CA GLY A 127 -16.89 -0.82 -11.70
C GLY A 127 -17.58 -1.93 -12.50
N ASN A 128 -17.64 -3.13 -11.93
CA ASN A 128 -18.36 -4.27 -12.48
C ASN A 128 -19.23 -4.90 -11.37
N GLY A 129 -20.47 -4.41 -11.30
CA GLY A 129 -21.41 -4.74 -10.21
C GLY A 129 -20.94 -4.22 -8.85
N ASP A 130 -21.43 -4.85 -7.78
CA ASP A 130 -21.26 -4.35 -6.41
C ASP A 130 -19.98 -4.83 -5.70
N ALA A 131 -19.20 -5.71 -6.34
CA ALA A 131 -18.11 -6.45 -5.69
C ALA A 131 -16.82 -6.56 -6.52
N SER A 132 -16.77 -5.97 -7.71
CA SER A 132 -15.58 -6.11 -8.55
C SER A 132 -15.26 -4.88 -9.37
N ILE A 133 -13.99 -4.78 -9.76
CA ILE A 133 -13.50 -3.80 -10.72
C ILE A 133 -12.83 -4.50 -11.90
N ASP A 134 -13.04 -3.97 -13.09
CA ASP A 134 -12.39 -4.43 -14.30
C ASP A 134 -11.30 -3.46 -14.73
N LEU A 135 -10.19 -4.01 -15.21
CA LEU A 135 -9.12 -3.27 -15.87
C LEU A 135 -9.33 -3.33 -17.39
N TYR A 136 -9.33 -2.15 -18.00
CA TYR A 136 -9.35 -1.99 -19.45
C TYR A 136 -8.06 -1.33 -19.95
N TYR A 137 -7.59 -1.74 -21.13
CA TYR A 137 -6.65 -0.98 -21.95
C TYR A 137 -7.40 -0.43 -23.15
N ARG A 138 -7.66 0.89 -23.17
CA ARG A 138 -8.61 1.51 -24.10
C ARG A 138 -9.99 0.85 -23.96
N ASP A 139 -10.45 0.15 -25.00
CA ASP A 139 -11.73 -0.57 -25.03
C ASP A 139 -11.57 -2.09 -24.81
N GLU A 140 -10.34 -2.58 -24.64
CA GLU A 140 -10.06 -3.99 -24.43
C GLU A 140 -10.13 -4.33 -22.94
N TYR A 141 -11.03 -5.25 -22.58
CA TYR A 141 -11.04 -5.88 -21.26
C TYR A 141 -9.77 -6.71 -21.06
N LEU A 142 -9.12 -6.53 -19.90
CA LEU A 142 -7.92 -7.29 -19.53
C LEU A 142 -8.15 -8.27 -18.39
N ALA A 143 -8.73 -7.80 -17.28
CA ALA A 143 -8.84 -8.60 -16.06
C ALA A 143 -9.84 -8.00 -15.07
N THR A 144 -10.32 -8.83 -14.15
CA THR A 144 -11.25 -8.45 -13.06
C THR A 144 -10.59 -8.69 -11.72
N TRP A 145 -10.88 -7.82 -10.75
CA TRP A 145 -10.52 -7.96 -9.34
C TRP A 145 -11.77 -7.94 -8.48
N ASP A 146 -11.97 -9.01 -7.71
CA ASP A 146 -12.87 -9.02 -6.56
C ASP A 146 -12.15 -8.43 -5.34
N LEU A 147 -12.67 -7.33 -4.79
CA LEU A 147 -12.05 -6.62 -3.66
C LEU A 147 -12.66 -6.98 -2.29
N THR A 148 -13.63 -7.91 -2.24
CA THR A 148 -14.37 -8.25 -1.02
C THR A 148 -13.46 -8.67 0.13
N SER A 149 -12.42 -9.46 -0.15
CA SER A 149 -11.44 -9.89 0.86
C SER A 149 -10.65 -8.72 1.48
N GLY A 150 -10.57 -7.58 0.78
CA GLY A 150 -9.93 -6.36 1.27
C GLY A 150 -10.82 -5.54 2.22
N ASN A 151 -12.14 -5.75 2.22
CA ASN A 151 -13.07 -4.99 3.06
C ASN A 151 -12.77 -5.14 4.55
N GLY A 152 -12.31 -6.33 4.97
CA GLY A 152 -11.88 -6.56 6.36
C GLY A 152 -10.72 -5.65 6.78
N LYS A 153 -9.74 -5.44 5.88
CA LYS A 153 -8.52 -4.64 6.13
C LYS A 153 -8.75 -3.14 6.18
N ILE A 154 -9.92 -2.67 5.72
CA ILE A 154 -10.28 -1.25 5.73
C ILE A 154 -11.41 -0.94 6.71
N LYS A 155 -11.92 -1.94 7.44
CA LYS A 155 -13.00 -1.73 8.40
C LYS A 155 -12.62 -0.72 9.49
N GLN A 156 -11.41 -0.86 10.01
CA GLN A 156 -10.83 0.06 10.98
C GLN A 156 -9.30 0.01 10.85
N VAL A 157 -8.69 1.16 10.59
CA VAL A 157 -7.25 1.27 10.29
C VAL A 157 -6.60 2.23 11.28
N LEU A 158 -5.50 1.79 11.90
CA LEU A 158 -4.57 2.67 12.61
C LEU A 158 -3.45 3.08 11.65
N LEU A 159 -3.52 4.32 11.16
CA LEU A 159 -2.49 4.91 10.32
C LEU A 159 -1.50 5.69 11.18
N ALA A 160 -0.24 5.25 11.24
CA ALA A 160 0.84 5.93 11.96
C ALA A 160 1.88 6.51 10.99
N LEU A 161 2.21 7.79 11.16
CA LEU A 161 3.16 8.55 10.34
C LEU A 161 4.46 8.79 11.11
N ALA A 162 5.56 8.34 10.54
CA ALA A 162 6.89 8.48 11.13
C ALA A 162 7.76 9.51 10.41
N GLU A 163 8.30 10.48 11.15
CA GLU A 163 9.48 11.22 10.67
C GLU A 163 10.68 10.28 10.58
N THR A 164 11.56 10.54 9.62
CA THR A 164 12.74 9.71 9.40
C THR A 164 14.02 10.52 9.45
N ARG A 165 15.09 9.90 9.97
CA ARG A 165 16.46 10.38 9.83
C ARG A 165 17.37 9.24 9.36
N GLY A 166 18.54 9.59 8.86
CA GLY A 166 19.44 8.65 8.18
C GLY A 166 19.06 8.40 6.72
N THR A 167 19.85 7.55 6.05
CA THR A 167 19.65 7.23 4.64
C THR A 167 18.46 6.29 4.47
N ALA A 168 17.48 6.68 3.67
CA ALA A 168 16.30 5.86 3.40
C ALA A 168 16.66 4.46 2.86
N ASN A 169 15.97 3.43 3.34
CA ASN A 169 16.20 2.02 3.00
C ASN A 169 17.63 1.55 3.32
N SER A 170 18.20 2.04 4.42
CA SER A 170 19.49 1.60 4.96
C SER A 170 19.37 1.12 6.40
N LYS A 171 20.39 0.40 6.89
CA LYS A 171 20.46 -0.06 8.28
C LYS A 171 20.47 1.09 9.30
N ASN A 172 20.86 2.29 8.86
CA ASN A 172 20.97 3.48 9.70
C ASN A 172 19.72 4.37 9.60
N GLU A 173 18.66 3.90 8.93
CA GLU A 173 17.39 4.61 8.93
C GLU A 173 16.72 4.47 10.31
N GLU A 174 16.18 5.57 10.84
CA GLU A 174 15.48 5.59 12.11
C GLU A 174 14.12 6.28 11.94
N PHE A 175 13.15 5.87 12.76
CA PHE A 175 11.74 6.22 12.63
C PHE A 175 11.20 6.78 13.92
N HIS A 176 10.65 7.99 13.89
CA HIS A 176 9.96 8.61 15.01
C HIS A 176 8.49 8.78 14.66
N PHE A 177 7.60 7.98 15.26
CA PHE A 177 6.16 8.06 15.02
C PHE A 177 5.59 9.28 15.74
N VAL A 178 5.17 10.28 14.97
CA VAL A 178 4.79 11.61 15.51
C VAL A 178 3.33 11.98 15.26
N GLU A 179 2.64 11.23 14.41
CA GLU A 179 1.24 11.48 14.07
C GLU A 179 0.51 10.17 13.81
N ALA A 180 -0.73 10.06 14.27
CA ALA A 180 -1.56 8.88 14.06
C ALA A 180 -3.04 9.20 13.88
N TYR A 181 -3.71 8.36 13.10
CA TYR A 181 -5.13 8.47 12.80
C TYR A 181 -5.83 7.12 12.96
N ILE A 182 -7.06 7.17 13.45
CA ILE A 182 -8.03 6.07 13.33
C ILE A 182 -8.95 6.39 12.16
N LEU A 183 -8.95 5.50 11.17
CA LEU A 183 -9.85 5.55 10.01
C LEU A 183 -10.92 4.49 10.20
N SER A 184 -12.20 4.87 10.14
CA SER A 184 -13.30 3.94 10.38
C SER A 184 -14.56 4.32 9.59
N SER A 185 -15.55 3.42 9.63
CA SER A 185 -16.80 3.53 8.86
C SER A 185 -16.50 3.72 7.37
N PRO A 186 -15.91 2.70 6.70
CA PRO A 186 -15.64 2.80 5.28
C PRO A 186 -16.96 2.91 4.50
N LYS A 187 -17.01 3.90 3.63
CA LYS A 187 -17.98 4.03 2.54
C LYS A 187 -17.73 2.95 1.51
N ASN A 188 -18.57 2.91 0.48
CA ASN A 188 -18.38 2.02 -0.65
C ASN A 188 -17.05 2.32 -1.37
N ILE A 189 -16.15 1.33 -1.41
CA ILE A 189 -14.85 1.45 -2.07
C ILE A 189 -14.97 1.59 -3.59
N TYR A 190 -16.01 1.03 -4.20
CA TYR A 190 -16.22 1.09 -5.65
C TYR A 190 -16.53 2.53 -6.10
N ASP A 191 -17.38 3.25 -5.37
CA ASP A 191 -17.64 4.69 -5.61
C ASP A 191 -16.35 5.52 -5.48
N ALA A 192 -15.50 5.17 -4.51
CA ALA A 192 -14.21 5.82 -4.32
C ALA A 192 -13.24 5.51 -5.48
N ILE A 193 -13.32 4.33 -6.11
CA ILE A 193 -12.55 3.99 -7.31
C ILE A 193 -13.08 4.75 -8.53
N GLU A 194 -14.39 4.73 -8.75
CA GLU A 194 -15.05 5.40 -9.87
C GLU A 194 -14.79 6.90 -9.88
N SER A 195 -14.81 7.55 -8.71
CA SER A 195 -14.44 8.95 -8.55
C SER A 195 -12.93 9.23 -8.68
N GLY A 196 -12.10 8.18 -8.75
CA GLY A 196 -10.64 8.27 -8.79
C GLY A 196 -10.01 8.71 -7.46
N ALA A 197 -10.71 8.53 -6.34
CA ALA A 197 -10.16 8.73 -5.01
C ALA A 197 -9.28 7.56 -4.57
N VAL A 198 -9.77 6.34 -4.77
CA VAL A 198 -9.02 5.09 -4.65
C VAL A 198 -8.49 4.70 -6.03
N VAL A 199 -7.28 4.17 -6.07
CA VAL A 199 -6.55 3.82 -7.30
C VAL A 199 -5.93 2.44 -7.16
N MET A 200 -5.58 1.82 -8.30
CA MET A 200 -4.79 0.60 -8.33
C MET A 200 -3.40 0.89 -8.89
N ASP A 201 -2.34 0.49 -8.16
CA ASP A 201 -0.98 0.51 -8.70
C ASP A 201 -0.56 -0.92 -9.12
N LEU A 202 -0.01 -1.04 -10.33
CA LEU A 202 0.82 -2.19 -10.70
C LEU A 202 2.28 -1.80 -10.44
N CYS A 203 2.99 -2.66 -9.72
CA CYS A 203 4.35 -2.41 -9.22
C CYS A 203 5.28 -3.60 -9.48
N ILE A 204 5.49 -3.91 -10.76
CA ILE A 204 6.19 -5.12 -11.20
C ILE A 204 7.52 -4.72 -11.87
N ASP A 205 8.61 -5.39 -11.50
CA ASP A 205 9.90 -5.21 -12.16
C ASP A 205 10.71 -6.50 -12.30
N GLN A 206 11.65 -6.49 -13.24
CA GLN A 206 12.48 -7.65 -13.56
C GLN A 206 13.81 -7.17 -14.16
N PRO A 207 14.96 -7.82 -13.88
CA PRO A 207 16.20 -7.56 -14.59
C PRO A 207 16.02 -7.72 -16.11
N ALA A 208 16.42 -6.72 -16.90
CA ALA A 208 16.24 -6.76 -18.35
C ALA A 208 17.20 -7.74 -19.04
N SER A 209 18.44 -7.87 -18.58
CA SER A 209 19.43 -8.80 -19.14
C SER A 209 19.04 -10.28 -18.99
N ASP A 210 18.33 -10.61 -17.91
CA ASP A 210 18.07 -11.98 -17.48
C ASP A 210 16.55 -12.28 -17.41
N PHE A 211 15.73 -11.53 -18.12
CA PHE A 211 14.26 -11.62 -18.02
C PHE A 211 13.70 -13.00 -18.40
N ARG A 212 14.45 -13.79 -19.18
CA ARG A 212 14.08 -15.18 -19.51
C ARG A 212 14.49 -16.19 -18.43
N LYS A 213 15.33 -15.80 -17.48
CA LYS A 213 15.95 -16.68 -16.47
C LYS A 213 15.49 -16.38 -15.05
N ARG A 214 14.90 -15.21 -14.80
CA ARG A 214 14.41 -14.79 -13.48
C ARG A 214 12.94 -14.47 -13.59
N ALA A 215 12.12 -14.86 -12.62
CA ALA A 215 10.72 -14.44 -12.60
C ALA A 215 10.61 -12.91 -12.38
N PRO A 216 9.55 -12.26 -12.90
CA PRO A 216 9.19 -10.91 -12.49
C PRO A 216 8.98 -10.83 -10.98
N HIS A 217 9.42 -9.74 -10.37
CA HIS A 217 9.12 -9.40 -9.00
C HIS A 217 7.83 -8.58 -8.99
N ASP A 218 6.70 -9.29 -8.91
CA ASP A 218 5.39 -8.70 -8.70
C ASP A 218 5.17 -8.45 -7.20
N ARG A 219 4.89 -7.20 -6.84
CA ARG A 219 4.58 -6.78 -5.47
C ARG A 219 3.08 -6.88 -5.16
N GLY A 220 2.31 -7.48 -6.05
CA GLY A 220 0.85 -7.50 -6.05
C GLY A 220 0.25 -6.17 -6.55
N PRO A 221 -0.93 -6.17 -7.18
CA PRO A 221 -1.67 -4.94 -7.42
C PRO A 221 -2.05 -4.27 -6.08
N HIS A 222 -1.69 -3.00 -5.91
CA HIS A 222 -1.94 -2.25 -4.69
C HIS A 222 -3.22 -1.45 -4.83
N ILE A 223 -4.19 -1.63 -3.93
CA ILE A 223 -5.32 -0.72 -3.80
C ILE A 223 -4.93 0.41 -2.85
N ARG A 224 -4.98 1.67 -3.30
CA ARG A 224 -4.37 2.79 -2.61
C ARG A 224 -5.23 4.04 -2.60
N ILE A 225 -5.02 4.89 -1.60
CA ILE A 225 -5.71 6.18 -1.45
C ILE A 225 -4.73 7.29 -1.05
N PRO A 226 -4.72 8.45 -1.74
CA PRO A 226 -3.95 9.61 -1.27
C PRO A 226 -4.45 10.08 0.10
N LEU A 227 -3.55 10.44 1.02
CA LEU A 227 -3.95 10.85 2.38
C LEU A 227 -4.94 12.02 2.39
N ARG A 228 -4.79 12.96 1.46
CA ARG A 228 -5.71 14.10 1.29
C ARG A 228 -7.13 13.73 0.85
N LYS A 229 -7.35 12.47 0.46
CA LYS A 229 -8.63 11.94 -0.01
C LYS A 229 -9.24 10.92 0.95
N LEU A 230 -8.68 10.75 2.16
CA LEU A 230 -9.18 9.74 3.12
C LEU A 230 -10.69 9.87 3.37
N THR A 231 -11.22 11.09 3.46
CA THR A 231 -12.67 11.34 3.66
C THR A 231 -13.56 10.91 2.49
N SER A 232 -12.98 10.61 1.32
CA SER A 232 -13.70 10.01 0.20
C SER A 232 -14.01 8.53 0.42
N LEU A 233 -13.24 7.84 1.28
CA LEU A 233 -13.47 6.43 1.60
C LEU A 233 -13.91 6.21 3.05
N PHE A 234 -13.43 7.00 4.01
CA PHE A 234 -13.76 6.85 5.43
C PHE A 234 -14.69 7.98 5.86
N GLU A 235 -15.80 7.66 6.52
CA GLU A 235 -16.64 8.68 7.15
C GLU A 235 -15.92 9.34 8.32
N ASN A 236 -15.18 8.53 9.11
CA ASN A 236 -14.44 8.99 10.28
C ASN A 236 -12.94 8.95 10.00
N VAL A 237 -12.30 10.12 10.08
CA VAL A 237 -10.85 10.30 10.02
C VAL A 237 -10.44 11.04 11.29
N GLU A 238 -10.19 10.28 12.35
CA GLU A 238 -9.90 10.83 13.67
C GLU A 238 -8.38 10.91 13.87
N LYS A 239 -7.86 12.11 14.14
CA LYS A 239 -6.47 12.27 14.57
C LYS A 239 -6.38 11.97 16.07
N ILE A 240 -5.52 11.02 16.44
CA ILE A 240 -5.33 10.59 17.84
C ILE A 240 -3.98 10.99 18.42
N MET A 241 -3.05 11.42 17.56
CA MET A 241 -1.72 11.92 17.90
C MET A 241 -1.25 12.82 16.75
#